data_AF-A0A453TBK1-F1
#
_entry.id   AF-A0A453TBK1-F1
#
_cell.length_a   1.000
_cell.length_b   1.000
_cell.length_c   1.000
_cell.angle_alpha   90.00
_cell.angle_beta   90.00
_cell.angle_gamma   90.00
#
_symmetry.space_group_name_H-M   'P 1'
#
loop_
_entity.id
_entity.type
_entity.pdbx_description
1 polymer ?
#
loop_
_entity_poly.entity_id
_entity_poly.type
_entity_poly.pdbx_seq_one_letter_code
_entity_poly.pdbx_strand_id
1 'polypeptide(L)'
;HGGRRRGSHRGFNGDQNIKDMFISKYFHTIVVGSTSTATPLYRECIHPKIPQLAVIGYSDNYANVYTSELRSKWLAYFMDGGFRLPSVKAMQRDVLECEKVMKRYSREESRTPCIGLLPTWYNDRLCEDMGCNPRRKNGFFAELFESYGPDDYNDLHPK
;
A
#
# COMPACT_ATOMS: atom_id res chain seq x y z
N HIS A 1 39.40 -14.40 30.35
CA HIS A 1 38.78 -14.25 29.01
C HIS A 1 37.29 -14.55 29.09
N GLY A 2 36.44 -13.52 29.12
CA GLY A 2 34.98 -13.66 29.11
C GLY A 2 34.38 -12.74 28.06
N GLY A 3 34.37 -13.19 26.81
CA GLY A 3 33.76 -12.46 25.70
C GLY A 3 32.24 -12.53 25.80
N ARG A 4 31.61 -11.47 26.31
CA ARG A 4 30.16 -11.22 26.15
C ARG A 4 29.84 -11.16 24.66
N ARG A 5 29.21 -12.21 24.13
CA ARG A 5 28.50 -12.15 22.84
C ARG A 5 27.36 -11.16 23.00
N ARG A 6 27.54 -9.95 22.44
CA ARG A 6 26.43 -9.04 22.19
C ARG A 6 25.54 -9.74 21.17
N GLY A 7 24.37 -10.20 21.61
CA GLY A 7 23.31 -10.59 20.68
C GLY A 7 22.96 -9.37 19.85
N SER A 8 23.40 -9.36 18.59
CA SER A 8 22.93 -8.38 17.62
C SER A 8 21.47 -8.71 17.37
N HIS A 9 20.56 -7.91 17.95
CA HIS A 9 19.16 -7.92 17.53
C HIS A 9 19.16 -7.48 16.08
N ARG A 10 19.02 -8.44 15.15
CA ARG A 10 18.75 -8.14 13.75
C ARG A 10 17.45 -7.34 13.75
N GLY A 11 17.57 -6.04 13.49
CA GLY A 11 16.42 -5.17 13.25
C GLY A 11 15.57 -5.78 12.15
N PHE A 12 14.24 -5.66 12.28
CA PHE A 12 13.29 -6.12 11.27
C PHE A 12 13.61 -5.43 9.93
N ASN A 13 14.02 -6.21 8.94
CA ASN A 13 14.32 -5.73 7.59
C ASN A 13 13.26 -6.31 6.63
N GLY A 14 12.19 -5.54 6.40
CA GLY A 14 11.06 -5.94 5.57
C GLY A 14 11.48 -6.38 4.16
N ASP A 15 12.39 -5.65 3.52
CA ASP A 15 12.86 -5.96 2.17
C ASP A 15 13.54 -7.33 2.10
N GLN A 16 14.39 -7.64 3.09
CA GLN A 16 15.06 -8.94 3.14
C GLN A 16 14.06 -10.08 3.42
N ASN A 17 13.08 -9.85 4.30
CA ASN A 17 12.05 -10.85 4.59
C ASN A 17 11.22 -11.18 3.34
N ILE A 18 10.83 -10.18 2.55
CA ILE A 18 10.06 -10.44 1.32
C ILE A 18 10.93 -11.13 0.25
N LYS A 19 12.25 -10.82 0.15
CA LYS A 19 13.17 -11.60 -0.72
C LYS A 19 13.18 -13.07 -0.35
N ASP A 20 13.36 -13.34 0.94
CA ASP A 20 13.59 -14.70 1.45
C ASP A 20 12.34 -15.59 1.35
N MET A 21 11.15 -15.02 1.13
CA MET A 21 9.93 -15.79 0.81
C MET A 21 10.00 -16.50 -0.54
N PHE A 22 10.84 -16.06 -1.48
CA PHE A 22 10.94 -16.66 -2.79
C PHE A 22 12.15 -17.58 -2.89
N ILE A 23 11.97 -18.76 -3.48
CA ILE A 23 13.09 -19.68 -3.77
C ILE A 23 13.81 -19.26 -5.07
N SER A 24 13.09 -18.63 -6.01
CA SER A 24 13.62 -18.29 -7.33
C SER A 24 14.31 -16.92 -7.36
N LYS A 25 15.53 -16.90 -7.91
CA LYS A 25 16.34 -15.69 -8.12
C LYS A 25 15.64 -14.64 -8.99
N TYR A 26 14.77 -15.07 -9.92
CA TYR A 26 13.98 -14.15 -10.74
C TYR A 26 13.06 -13.28 -9.88
N PHE A 27 12.40 -13.88 -8.89
CA PHE A 27 11.52 -13.15 -7.98
C PHE A 27 12.31 -12.30 -6.99
N HIS A 28 13.50 -12.71 -6.58
CA HIS A 28 14.39 -11.87 -5.75
C HIS A 28 14.68 -10.52 -6.41
N THR A 29 14.96 -10.52 -7.72
CA THR A 29 15.27 -9.30 -8.48
C THR A 29 14.03 -8.42 -8.72
N ILE A 30 12.85 -9.02 -8.77
CA ILE A 30 11.60 -8.31 -9.01
C ILE A 30 11.05 -7.70 -7.73
N VAL A 31 11.08 -8.47 -6.63
CA VAL A 31 10.39 -8.18 -5.37
C VAL A 31 11.07 -7.09 -4.55
N VAL A 32 12.36 -6.81 -4.74
CA VAL A 32 13.04 -5.70 -4.02
C VAL A 32 13.45 -4.57 -4.94
N GLY A 33 13.08 -4.64 -6.20
CA GLY A 33 13.54 -3.69 -7.19
C GLY A 33 15.07 -3.70 -7.34
N SER A 34 15.54 -2.89 -8.27
CA SER A 34 16.96 -2.50 -8.29
C SER A 34 17.20 -1.63 -7.04
N THR A 35 18.38 -1.80 -6.42
CA THR A 35 18.82 -1.36 -5.08
C THR A 35 18.67 0.13 -4.72
N SER A 36 17.92 0.92 -5.49
CA SER A 36 17.67 2.36 -5.32
C SER A 36 16.19 2.72 -5.21
N THR A 37 15.24 1.82 -5.48
CA THR A 37 13.80 2.11 -5.48
C THR A 37 13.08 1.11 -4.60
N ALA A 38 12.35 1.58 -3.59
CA ALA A 38 11.45 0.74 -2.79
C ALA A 38 10.56 -0.10 -3.71
N THR A 39 10.19 -1.30 -3.28
CA THR A 39 9.38 -2.21 -4.09
C THR A 39 8.08 -1.51 -4.53
N PRO A 40 7.89 -1.25 -5.85
CA PRO A 40 6.75 -0.47 -6.31
C PRO A 40 5.50 -1.36 -6.32
N LEU A 41 4.83 -1.45 -5.18
CA LEU A 41 3.59 -2.20 -5.00
C LEU A 41 2.40 -1.34 -5.44
N TYR A 42 1.58 -1.87 -6.35
CA TYR A 42 0.30 -1.26 -6.72
C TYR A 42 -0.65 -1.27 -5.54
N ARG A 43 -1.26 -0.11 -5.25
CA ARG A 43 -2.02 0.14 -4.00
C ARG A 43 -1.24 -0.24 -2.74
N GLU A 44 0.09 -0.22 -2.80
CA GLU A 44 0.97 -0.66 -1.72
C GLU A 44 0.76 -2.12 -1.29
N CYS A 45 0.11 -2.93 -2.14
CA CYS A 45 -0.28 -4.29 -1.82
C CYS A 45 0.19 -5.31 -2.86
N ILE A 46 -0.05 -5.07 -4.15
CA ILE A 46 0.14 -6.08 -5.19
C ILE A 46 1.37 -5.77 -6.02
N HIS A 47 2.21 -6.78 -6.25
CA HIS A 47 3.37 -6.61 -7.12
C HIS A 47 2.93 -6.62 -8.61
N PRO A 48 3.18 -5.56 -9.41
CA PRO A 48 2.63 -5.46 -10.78
C PRO A 48 3.03 -6.61 -11.73
N LYS A 49 4.24 -7.17 -11.56
CA LYS A 49 4.74 -8.31 -12.36
C LYS A 49 4.36 -9.68 -11.79
N ILE A 50 3.80 -9.73 -10.59
CA ILE A 50 3.41 -10.96 -9.89
C ILE A 50 2.04 -10.72 -9.26
N PRO A 51 0.95 -10.58 -10.05
CA PRO A 51 -0.34 -10.17 -9.52
C PRO A 51 -0.97 -11.18 -8.54
N GLN A 52 -0.47 -12.42 -8.53
CA GLN A 52 -0.85 -13.46 -7.57
C GLN A 52 -0.17 -13.31 -6.21
N LEU A 53 0.74 -12.33 -6.06
CA LEU A 53 1.40 -11.99 -4.82
C LEU A 53 0.87 -10.64 -4.32
N ALA A 54 0.25 -10.69 -3.14
CA ALA A 54 -0.11 -9.54 -2.35
C ALA A 54 0.70 -9.52 -1.04
N VAL A 55 1.11 -8.33 -0.62
CA VAL A 55 1.80 -8.05 0.64
C VAL A 55 0.97 -7.03 1.40
N ILE A 56 0.57 -7.33 2.63
CA ILE A 56 -0.10 -6.39 3.53
C ILE A 56 0.88 -6.04 4.66
N GLY A 57 0.84 -4.80 5.17
CA GLY A 57 1.65 -4.39 6.32
C GLY A 57 3.07 -3.93 5.98
N TYR A 58 3.47 -3.91 4.70
CA TYR A 58 4.80 -3.43 4.31
C TYR A 58 4.94 -1.90 4.44
N SER A 59 3.89 -1.16 4.10
CA SER A 59 3.84 0.31 4.14
C SER A 59 2.95 0.87 5.25
N ASP A 60 2.42 0.01 6.13
CA ASP A 60 1.48 0.44 7.15
C ASP A 60 2.19 1.17 8.30
N ASN A 61 1.62 2.31 8.67
CA ASN A 61 2.00 3.07 9.85
C ASN A 61 0.89 2.93 10.91
N TYR A 62 1.26 2.89 12.19
CA TYR A 62 0.33 2.83 13.33
C TYR A 62 -0.75 3.93 13.32
N ALA A 63 -0.48 5.05 12.65
CA ALA A 63 -1.43 6.16 12.51
C ALA A 63 -2.64 5.87 11.59
N ASN A 64 -2.66 4.74 10.86
CA ASN A 64 -3.70 4.49 9.85
C ASN A 64 -4.28 3.07 9.87
N VAL A 65 -4.78 2.67 11.04
CA VAL A 65 -5.44 1.37 11.26
C VAL A 65 -6.65 1.19 10.34
N TYR A 66 -7.46 2.24 10.13
CA TYR A 66 -8.66 2.17 9.29
C TYR A 66 -8.35 2.01 7.81
N THR A 67 -7.28 2.63 7.27
CA THR A 67 -6.87 2.32 5.90
C THR A 67 -6.30 0.90 5.79
N SER A 68 -5.64 0.39 6.83
CA SER A 68 -5.19 -1.01 6.83
C SER A 68 -6.37 -1.98 6.76
N GLU A 69 -7.47 -1.67 7.46
CA GLU A 69 -8.74 -2.39 7.35
C GLU A 69 -9.33 -2.27 5.94
N LEU A 70 -9.43 -1.05 5.39
CA LEU A 70 -9.96 -0.82 4.04
C LEU A 70 -9.16 -1.56 2.97
N ARG A 71 -7.83 -1.56 3.07
CA ARG A 71 -6.95 -2.31 2.17
C ARG A 71 -7.18 -3.81 2.29
N SER A 72 -7.39 -4.30 3.51
CA SER A 72 -7.72 -5.72 3.73
C SER A 72 -9.05 -6.09 3.09
N LYS A 73 -10.08 -5.23 3.20
CA LYS A 73 -11.37 -5.40 2.50
C LYS A 73 -11.19 -5.37 0.98
N TRP A 74 -10.42 -4.41 0.45
CA TRP A 74 -10.08 -4.30 -0.97
C TRP A 74 -9.39 -5.56 -1.50
N LEU A 75 -8.42 -6.10 -0.75
CA LEU A 75 -7.71 -7.31 -1.16
C LEU A 75 -8.63 -8.53 -1.12
N ALA A 76 -9.45 -8.68 -0.08
CA ALA A 76 -10.41 -9.77 0.02
C ALA A 76 -11.39 -9.76 -1.15
N TYR A 77 -11.93 -8.59 -1.50
CA TYR A 77 -12.84 -8.44 -2.63
C TYR A 77 -12.16 -8.71 -3.98
N PHE A 78 -10.88 -8.32 -4.14
CA PHE A 78 -10.08 -8.72 -5.30
C PHE A 78 -9.94 -10.25 -5.39
N MET A 79 -9.60 -10.91 -4.29
CA MET A 79 -9.40 -12.36 -4.24
C MET A 79 -10.69 -13.14 -4.50
N ASP A 80 -11.84 -12.58 -4.15
CA ASP A 80 -13.18 -13.12 -4.47
C ASP A 80 -13.58 -12.88 -5.95
N GLY A 81 -12.74 -12.16 -6.71
CA GLY A 81 -12.98 -11.87 -8.13
C GLY A 81 -13.91 -10.68 -8.36
N GLY A 82 -14.16 -9.86 -7.34
CA GLY A 82 -15.04 -8.68 -7.41
C GLY A 82 -14.58 -7.62 -8.40
N PHE A 83 -13.28 -7.52 -8.65
CA PHE A 83 -12.74 -6.71 -9.75
C PHE A 83 -11.49 -7.33 -10.36
N ARG A 84 -11.10 -6.81 -11.54
CA ARG A 84 -9.87 -7.20 -12.22
C ARG A 84 -8.82 -6.10 -12.08
N LEU A 85 -7.58 -6.51 -11.80
CA LEU A 85 -6.46 -5.58 -11.82
C LEU A 85 -6.27 -4.99 -13.21
N PRO A 86 -5.83 -3.72 -13.30
CA PRO A 86 -5.48 -3.13 -14.58
C PRO A 86 -4.20 -3.78 -15.13
N SER A 87 -3.88 -3.50 -16.40
CA SER A 87 -2.66 -4.02 -17.03
C SER A 87 -1.39 -3.70 -16.21
N VAL A 88 -0.35 -4.54 -16.32
CA VAL A 88 0.96 -4.32 -15.67
C VAL A 88 1.49 -2.91 -15.91
N LYS A 89 1.40 -2.42 -17.16
CA LYS A 89 1.83 -1.07 -17.54
C LYS A 89 1.01 0.03 -16.87
N ALA A 90 -0.27 -0.21 -16.60
CA ALA A 90 -1.12 0.75 -15.88
C ALA A 90 -0.78 0.76 -14.38
N MET A 91 -0.63 -0.41 -13.75
CA MET A 91 -0.18 -0.51 -12.35
C MET A 91 1.17 0.18 -12.14
N GLN A 92 2.15 -0.04 -13.02
CA GLN A 92 3.45 0.61 -12.94
C GLN A 92 3.38 2.13 -13.10
N ARG A 93 2.49 2.64 -13.97
CA ARG A 93 2.28 4.08 -14.12
C ARG A 93 1.67 4.70 -12.86
N ASP A 94 0.67 4.05 -12.27
CA ASP A 94 0.02 4.50 -11.04
C ASP A 94 1.03 4.59 -9.88
N VAL A 95 1.92 3.59 -9.74
CA VAL A 95 2.99 3.64 -8.73
C VAL A 95 3.98 4.79 -8.99
N LEU A 96 4.37 5.03 -10.25
CA LEU A 96 5.25 6.15 -10.58
C LEU A 96 4.58 7.52 -10.36
N GLU A 97 3.27 7.64 -10.58
CA GLU A 97 2.51 8.86 -10.30
C GLU A 97 2.44 9.14 -8.81
N CYS A 98 2.12 8.12 -8.03
CA CYS A 98 2.23 8.10 -6.57
C CYS A 98 3.60 8.62 -6.10
N GLU A 99 4.70 8.02 -6.57
CA GLU A 99 6.06 8.45 -6.22
C GLU A 99 6.36 9.91 -6.60
N LYS A 100 5.90 10.37 -7.77
CA LYS A 100 6.10 11.76 -8.22
C LYS A 100 5.37 12.75 -7.33
N VAL A 101 4.13 12.43 -6.96
CA VAL A 101 3.34 13.25 -6.02
C VAL A 101 4.07 13.32 -4.69
N MET A 102 4.49 12.19 -4.13
CA MET A 102 5.25 12.15 -2.87
C MET A 102 6.52 13.01 -2.92
N LYS A 103 7.33 12.87 -3.97
CA LYS A 103 8.56 13.67 -4.17
C LYS A 103 8.31 15.17 -4.25
N ARG A 104 7.13 15.61 -4.68
CA ARG A 104 6.77 17.04 -4.76
C ARG A 104 6.47 17.63 -3.38
N TYR A 105 5.92 16.82 -2.47
CA TYR A 105 5.43 17.28 -1.17
C TYR A 105 6.36 16.94 0.01
N SER A 106 7.30 16.01 -0.17
CA SER A 106 8.31 15.67 0.83
C SER A 106 9.63 16.42 0.56
N ARG A 107 10.21 17.07 1.59
CA ARG A 107 11.59 17.58 1.54
C ARG A 107 12.54 16.40 1.74
N GLU A 108 13.38 16.13 0.73
CA GLU A 108 14.38 15.05 0.69
C GLU A 108 13.84 13.61 0.74
N GLU A 109 14.75 12.64 0.55
CA GLU A 109 14.68 11.19 0.28
C GLU A 109 13.77 10.33 1.20
N SER A 110 12.78 10.91 1.87
CA SER A 110 11.83 10.20 2.69
C SER A 110 11.00 9.22 1.84
N ARG A 111 11.07 7.95 2.23
CA ARG A 111 10.35 6.82 1.62
C ARG A 111 8.89 6.77 2.10
N THR A 112 8.27 7.92 2.26
CA THR A 112 6.92 7.99 2.83
C THR A 112 5.95 7.37 1.82
N PRO A 113 5.18 6.34 2.22
CA PRO A 113 4.21 5.71 1.34
C PRO A 113 3.04 6.68 1.07
N CYS A 114 2.32 6.50 -0.04
CA CYS A 114 1.22 7.40 -0.43
C CYS A 114 0.10 7.42 0.60
N ILE A 115 -0.13 6.28 1.27
CA ILE A 115 -1.02 6.17 2.42
C ILE A 115 -0.67 7.16 3.55
N GLY A 116 0.60 7.51 3.71
CA GLY A 116 1.08 8.35 4.80
C GLY A 116 0.85 9.84 4.59
N LEU A 117 0.89 10.30 3.33
CA LEU A 117 0.73 11.72 3.00
C LEU A 117 -0.68 12.07 2.54
N LEU A 118 -1.34 11.17 1.80
CA LEU A 118 -2.65 11.42 1.20
C LEU A 118 -3.62 10.26 1.50
N PRO A 119 -3.95 10.01 2.79
CA PRO A 119 -4.78 8.87 3.19
C PRO A 119 -6.18 8.90 2.58
N THR A 120 -6.82 10.07 2.50
CA THR A 120 -8.15 10.22 1.87
C THR A 120 -8.10 9.84 0.39
N TRP A 121 -7.19 10.43 -0.38
CA TRP A 121 -7.03 10.11 -1.79
C TRP A 121 -6.72 8.63 -2.02
N TYR A 122 -5.86 8.03 -1.19
CA TYR A 122 -5.55 6.61 -1.27
C TYR A 122 -6.80 5.74 -1.03
N ASN A 123 -7.59 6.08 0.00
CA ASN A 123 -8.83 5.36 0.31
C ASN A 123 -9.87 5.50 -0.81
N ASP A 124 -10.00 6.67 -1.41
CA ASP A 124 -10.90 6.92 -2.54
C ASP A 124 -10.56 6.00 -3.72
N ARG A 125 -9.27 5.80 -4.00
CA ARG A 125 -8.80 4.89 -5.07
C ARG A 125 -9.16 3.43 -4.78
N LEU A 126 -9.08 2.99 -3.52
CA LEU A 126 -9.54 1.66 -3.14
C LEU A 126 -11.07 1.52 -3.31
N CYS A 127 -11.82 2.55 -2.92
CA CYS A 127 -13.26 2.58 -3.12
C CYS A 127 -13.63 2.52 -4.62
N GLU A 128 -12.96 3.31 -5.46
CA GLU A 128 -13.15 3.29 -6.92
C GLU A 128 -12.93 1.89 -7.51
N ASP A 129 -11.83 1.22 -7.12
CA ASP A 129 -11.51 -0.13 -7.60
C ASP A 129 -12.59 -1.15 -7.20
N MET A 130 -13.21 -0.99 -6.02
CA MET A 130 -14.34 -1.83 -5.55
C MET A 130 -15.71 -1.40 -6.09
N GLY A 131 -15.79 -0.37 -6.94
CA GLY A 131 -17.06 0.17 -7.45
C GLY A 131 -17.89 0.93 -6.39
N CYS A 132 -17.27 1.28 -5.27
CA CYS A 132 -17.86 2.06 -4.19
C CYS A 132 -17.78 3.56 -4.49
N ASN A 133 -18.74 4.33 -4.01
CA ASN A 133 -18.63 5.80 -4.05
C ASN A 133 -17.52 6.26 -3.10
N PRO A 134 -16.48 6.97 -3.59
CA PRO A 134 -15.41 7.50 -2.74
C PRO A 134 -15.91 8.63 -1.83
N ARG A 135 -16.94 9.39 -2.24
CA ARG A 135 -17.55 10.41 -1.37
C ARG A 135 -18.38 9.74 -0.29
N ARG A 136 -17.97 9.91 0.96
CA ARG A 136 -18.62 9.21 2.09
C ARG A 136 -19.43 10.13 3.00
N LYS A 137 -19.24 11.45 2.91
CA LYS A 137 -19.98 12.39 3.74
C LYS A 137 -21.33 12.72 3.13
N ASN A 138 -22.31 12.95 4.00
CA ASN A 138 -23.64 13.32 3.59
C ASN A 138 -23.69 14.81 3.26
N GLY A 139 -23.68 15.13 1.96
CA GLY A 139 -23.86 16.48 1.45
C GLY A 139 -22.55 17.19 1.09
N PHE A 140 -22.67 18.21 0.23
CA PHE A 140 -21.53 18.91 -0.36
C PHE A 140 -20.63 19.61 0.67
N PHE A 141 -21.23 20.21 1.70
CA PHE A 141 -20.47 20.92 2.74
C PHE A 141 -19.72 19.96 3.66
N ALA A 142 -20.35 18.86 4.08
CA ALA A 142 -19.70 17.86 4.91
C ALA A 142 -18.48 17.25 4.18
N GLU A 143 -18.63 17.00 2.89
CA GLU A 143 -17.54 16.50 2.03
C GLU A 143 -16.34 17.46 1.90
N LEU A 144 -16.58 18.77 2.02
CA LEU A 144 -15.53 19.80 1.88
C LEU A 144 -14.86 20.16 3.22
N PHE A 145 -15.59 20.08 4.33
CA PHE A 145 -15.17 20.65 5.61
C PHE A 145 -14.97 19.61 6.73
N GLU A 146 -15.55 18.42 6.62
CA GLU A 146 -15.38 17.38 7.64
C GLU A 146 -14.20 16.48 7.35
N SER A 147 -13.49 16.09 8.40
CA SER A 147 -12.44 15.08 8.30
C SER A 147 -13.01 13.70 8.05
N TYR A 148 -12.32 12.94 7.20
CA TYR A 148 -12.58 11.52 6.99
C TYR A 148 -12.11 10.70 8.19
N GLY A 149 -12.95 9.77 8.64
CA GLY A 149 -12.69 8.90 9.78
C GLY A 149 -13.16 7.46 9.56
N PRO A 150 -12.90 6.55 10.52
CA PRO A 150 -13.27 5.13 10.41
C PRO A 150 -14.76 4.91 10.15
N ASP A 151 -15.62 5.72 10.78
CA ASP A 151 -17.07 5.60 10.67
C ASP A 151 -17.60 5.77 9.23
N ASP A 152 -16.87 6.51 8.39
CA ASP A 152 -17.22 6.73 6.98
C ASP A 152 -17.10 5.45 6.12
N TYR A 153 -16.40 4.43 6.63
CA TYR A 153 -16.08 3.18 5.94
C TYR A 153 -16.68 1.92 6.60
N ASN A 154 -17.47 2.07 7.68
CA ASN A 154 -18.08 0.95 8.40
C ASN A 154 -19.04 0.15 7.48
N ASP A 155 -19.88 0.83 6.72
CA ASP A 155 -20.89 0.22 5.84
C ASP A 155 -20.39 0.02 4.39
N LEU A 156 -19.07 -0.13 4.21
CA LEU A 156 -18.51 -0.33 2.89
C LEU A 156 -18.80 -1.77 2.41
N HIS A 157 -19.85 -1.87 1.59
CA HIS A 157 -20.17 -3.08 0.85
C HIS A 157 -19.78 -2.90 -0.61
N PRO A 158 -18.76 -3.64 -1.09
CA PRO A 158 -18.46 -3.73 -2.52
C PRO A 158 -19.72 -4.14 -3.30
N LYS A 159 -19.89 -3.59 -4.50
CA LYS A 159 -21.06 -3.89 -5.34
C LYS A 159 -21.02 -5.25 -6.01
#